data_AF-A0A031G7F4-F1
#
_entry.id   AF-A0A031G7F4-F1
#
_cell.length_a   1.000
_cell.length_b   1.000
_cell.length_c   1.000
_cell.angle_alpha   90.00
_cell.angle_beta   90.00
_cell.angle_gamma   90.00
#
_symmetry.space_group_name_H-M   'P 1'
#
loop_
_entity.id
_entity.type
_entity.pdbx_description
1 polymer ?
#
loop_
_entity_poly.entity_id
_entity_poly.type
_entity_poly.pdbx_seq_one_letter_code
_entity_poly.pdbx_strand_id
1 'polypeptide(L)'
;MSGSDDLDELLERVNDEQSFIAFIQALGADFALERTMNEPLSPYGLGALGWENGSVDAFLEAAGAWAIDSSRLVGADVSSANVWQRCASILLAGKFYE
;
A
#
# COMPACT_ATOMS: atom_id res chain seq x y z
N MET A 1 -8.29 -16.57 -2.70
CA MET A 1 -7.45 -15.96 -1.66
C MET A 1 -7.23 -14.55 -2.12
N SER A 2 -7.82 -13.59 -1.41
CA SER A 2 -7.88 -12.19 -1.80
C SER A 2 -6.48 -11.58 -1.75
N GLY A 3 -6.08 -10.82 -2.77
CA GLY A 3 -4.72 -10.27 -2.87
C GLY A 3 -4.32 -9.34 -1.70
N SER A 4 -5.29 -8.75 -1.02
CA SER A 4 -5.05 -7.87 0.14
C SER A 4 -4.51 -8.61 1.36
N ASP A 5 -4.97 -9.83 1.63
CA ASP A 5 -4.52 -10.62 2.79
C ASP A 5 -3.03 -10.99 2.69
N ASP A 6 -2.49 -11.14 1.46
CA ASP A 6 -1.07 -11.45 1.22
C ASP A 6 -0.17 -10.22 1.42
N LEU A 7 -0.65 -9.02 1.05
CA LEU A 7 0.12 -7.78 1.23
C LEU A 7 0.23 -7.37 2.71
N ASP A 8 -0.83 -7.54 3.49
CA ASP A 8 -0.81 -7.27 4.93
C ASP A 8 0.15 -8.23 5.65
N GLU A 9 0.14 -9.53 5.31
CA GLU A 9 1.10 -10.50 5.83
C GLU A 9 2.55 -10.17 5.43
N LEU A 10 2.78 -9.76 4.18
CA LEU A 10 4.11 -9.36 3.71
C LEU A 10 4.60 -8.10 4.44
N LEU A 11 3.72 -7.13 4.68
CA LEU A 11 4.02 -5.91 5.41
C LEU A 11 4.52 -6.21 6.84
N GLU A 12 3.87 -7.14 7.54
CA GLU A 12 4.29 -7.56 8.89
C GLU A 12 5.71 -8.17 8.90
N ARG A 13 6.12 -8.79 7.80
CA ARG A 13 7.42 -9.46 7.66
C ARG A 13 8.55 -8.54 7.21
N VAL A 14 8.27 -7.33 6.72
CA VAL A 14 9.30 -6.37 6.30
C VAL A 14 10.16 -6.00 7.50
N ASN A 15 11.45 -6.30 7.47
CA ASN A 15 12.40 -5.97 8.54
C ASN A 15 13.80 -5.53 8.06
N ASP A 16 14.05 -5.66 6.77
CA ASP A 16 15.29 -5.28 6.11
C ASP A 16 15.01 -4.83 4.68
N GLU A 17 16.06 -4.43 3.97
CA GLU A 17 15.97 -4.00 2.58
C GLU A 17 15.44 -5.11 1.65
N GLN A 18 15.82 -6.37 1.88
CA GLN A 18 15.43 -7.49 1.01
C GLN A 18 13.93 -7.79 1.10
N SER A 19 13.41 -7.85 2.32
CA SER A 19 11.99 -8.03 2.60
C SER A 19 11.16 -6.83 2.12
N PHE A 20 11.70 -5.60 2.19
CA PHE A 20 11.08 -4.42 1.60
C PHE A 20 11.01 -4.47 0.07
N ILE A 21 12.09 -4.89 -0.60
CA ILE A 21 12.09 -5.07 -2.06
C ILE A 21 11.06 -6.12 -2.47
N ALA A 22 10.97 -7.24 -1.73
CA ALA A 22 9.97 -8.27 -1.98
C ALA A 22 8.55 -7.72 -1.84
N PHE A 23 8.30 -6.89 -0.82
CA PHE A 23 7.02 -6.21 -0.63
C PHE A 23 6.67 -5.29 -1.81
N ILE A 24 7.61 -4.46 -2.29
CA ILE A 24 7.38 -3.58 -3.46
C ILE A 24 7.02 -4.40 -4.71
N GLN A 25 7.72 -5.51 -4.93
CA GLN A 25 7.44 -6.40 -6.06
C GLN A 25 6.04 -7.01 -5.97
N ALA A 26 5.64 -7.47 -4.79
CA ALA A 26 4.30 -7.99 -4.54
C ALA A 26 3.22 -6.91 -4.75
N LEU A 27 3.43 -5.70 -4.23
CA LEU A 27 2.52 -4.56 -4.41
C LEU A 27 2.35 -4.20 -5.89
N GLY A 28 3.45 -4.17 -6.65
CA GLY A 28 3.41 -3.93 -8.09
C GLY A 28 2.71 -5.05 -8.87
N ALA A 29 2.89 -6.31 -8.45
CA ALA A 29 2.18 -7.45 -9.05
C ALA A 29 0.67 -7.41 -8.74
N ASP A 30 0.27 -7.00 -7.53
CA ASP A 30 -1.13 -6.80 -7.15
C ASP A 30 -1.79 -5.72 -8.02
N PHE A 31 -1.12 -4.59 -8.23
CA PHE A 31 -1.61 -3.55 -9.15
C PHE A 31 -1.67 -4.03 -10.61
N ALA A 32 -0.68 -4.80 -11.07
CA ALA A 32 -0.71 -5.35 -12.42
C ALA A 32 -1.88 -6.32 -12.60
N LEU A 33 -2.18 -7.14 -11.58
CA LEU A 33 -3.30 -8.06 -11.59
C LEU A 33 -4.65 -7.32 -11.63
N GLU A 34 -4.82 -6.28 -10.81
CA GLU A 34 -5.98 -5.36 -10.84
C GLU A 34 -6.26 -4.89 -12.27
N ARG A 35 -5.23 -4.45 -13.00
CA ARG A 35 -5.36 -3.96 -14.39
C ARG A 35 -5.75 -5.05 -15.40
N THR A 36 -5.52 -6.32 -15.09
CA THR A 36 -5.95 -7.45 -15.93
C THR A 36 -7.33 -7.97 -15.56
N MET A 37 -7.83 -7.64 -14.37
CA MET A 37 -9.18 -7.97 -13.94
C MET A 37 -10.14 -7.06 -14.70
N ASN A 38 -10.77 -7.64 -15.73
CA ASN A 38 -11.77 -6.98 -16.57
C ASN A 38 -13.13 -6.88 -15.85
N GLU A 39 -13.11 -6.62 -14.53
CA GLU A 39 -14.35 -6.44 -13.78
C GLU A 39 -14.93 -5.06 -14.07
N PRO A 40 -16.25 -4.95 -14.32
CA PRO A 40 -16.89 -3.66 -14.38
C PRO A 40 -16.65 -2.97 -13.05
N LEU A 41 -16.06 -1.78 -13.08
CA LEU A 41 -15.94 -0.88 -11.93
C LEU A 41 -17.21 -1.02 -11.10
N SER A 42 -17.07 -1.46 -9.86
CA SER A 42 -18.16 -1.45 -8.88
C SER A 42 -18.87 -0.10 -8.98
N PRO A 43 -20.20 0.01 -8.77
CA PRO A 43 -20.89 1.30 -8.83
C PRO A 43 -20.30 2.37 -7.88
N TYR A 44 -19.40 1.97 -6.97
CA TYR A 44 -18.62 2.82 -6.07
C TYR A 44 -17.18 3.11 -6.52
N GLY A 45 -16.78 2.71 -7.72
CA GLY A 45 -15.45 3.01 -8.29
C GLY A 45 -14.28 2.20 -7.72
N LEU A 46 -14.54 1.27 -6.81
CA LEU A 46 -13.50 0.40 -6.24
C LEU A 46 -12.98 -0.58 -7.29
N GLY A 47 -11.66 -0.66 -7.43
CA GLY A 47 -10.98 -1.73 -8.17
C GLY A 47 -11.27 -3.12 -7.59
N ALA A 48 -11.12 -4.16 -8.41
CA ALA A 48 -11.41 -5.56 -8.07
C ALA A 48 -10.61 -6.08 -6.85
N LEU A 49 -9.43 -5.50 -6.60
CA LEU A 49 -8.53 -5.79 -5.48
C LEU A 49 -8.49 -4.63 -4.47
N GLY A 50 -9.42 -3.68 -4.54
CA GLY A 50 -9.52 -2.55 -3.62
C GLY A 50 -8.55 -1.42 -3.92
N TRP A 51 -8.06 -1.30 -5.15
CA TRP A 51 -7.33 -0.12 -5.58
C TRP A 51 -8.29 1.05 -5.81
N GLU A 52 -8.09 2.13 -5.07
CA GLU A 52 -8.79 3.41 -5.27
C GLU A 52 -7.98 4.34 -6.18
N ASN A 53 -6.65 4.27 -6.09
CA ASN A 53 -5.73 5.11 -6.85
C ASN A 53 -5.19 4.39 -8.10
N GLY A 54 -5.80 4.66 -9.25
CA GLY A 54 -5.50 4.00 -10.53
C GLY A 54 -4.29 4.54 -11.33
N SER A 55 -3.62 5.59 -10.84
CA SER A 55 -2.46 6.20 -11.48
C SER A 55 -1.32 6.42 -10.47
N VAL A 56 -0.07 6.49 -10.97
CA VAL A 56 1.12 6.62 -10.12
C VAL A 56 1.11 7.94 -9.33
N ASP A 57 0.63 9.03 -9.92
CA ASP A 57 0.50 10.32 -9.26
C ASP A 57 -0.50 10.27 -8.09
N ALA A 58 -1.71 9.75 -8.31
CA ALA A 58 -2.72 9.60 -7.26
C ALA A 58 -2.25 8.66 -6.14
N PHE A 59 -1.61 7.54 -6.51
CA PHE A 59 -1.06 6.57 -5.56
C PHE A 59 0.00 7.20 -4.63
N LEU A 60 0.94 7.95 -5.19
CA LEU A 60 2.02 8.58 -4.41
C LEU A 60 1.50 9.77 -3.59
N GLU A 61 0.53 10.51 -4.11
CA GLU A 61 -0.14 11.59 -3.36
C GLU A 61 -0.88 11.03 -2.14
N ALA A 62 -1.71 10.00 -2.32
CA ALA A 62 -2.41 9.32 -1.24
C ALA A 62 -1.47 8.73 -0.18
N ALA A 63 -0.41 8.04 -0.62
CA ALA A 63 0.63 7.51 0.28
C ALA A 63 1.27 8.62 1.13
N GLY A 64 1.60 9.75 0.50
CA GLY A 64 2.20 10.91 1.16
C GLY A 64 1.25 11.58 2.16
N ALA A 65 -0.02 11.77 1.77
CA ALA A 65 -1.05 12.34 2.64
C ALA A 65 -1.27 11.47 3.89
N TRP A 66 -1.41 10.16 3.72
CA TRP A 66 -1.51 9.22 4.84
C TRP A 66 -0.27 9.25 5.73
N ALA A 67 0.93 9.33 5.15
CA ALA A 67 2.18 9.42 5.92
C ALA A 67 2.21 10.65 6.83
N ILE A 68 1.76 11.80 6.31
CA ILE A 68 1.67 13.06 7.05
C ILE A 68 0.65 12.93 8.18
N ASP A 69 -0.55 12.44 7.89
CA ASP A 69 -1.62 12.36 8.89
C ASP A 69 -1.32 11.32 9.97
N SER A 70 -0.79 10.17 9.60
CA SER A 70 -0.34 9.16 10.58
C SER A 70 0.84 9.65 11.43
N SER A 71 1.75 10.47 10.89
CA SER A 71 2.86 11.06 11.67
C SER A 71 2.39 12.06 12.73
N ARG A 72 1.23 12.71 12.51
CA ARG A 72 0.63 13.65 13.47
C ARG A 72 -0.08 12.93 14.62
N LEU A 73 -0.63 11.74 14.34
CA LEU A 73 -1.33 10.91 15.32
C LEU A 73 -0.37 10.16 16.25
N VAL A 74 0.79 9.74 15.73
CA VAL A 74 1.81 9.08 16.52
C VAL A 74 2.80 10.12 17.05
N GLY A 75 2.42 10.80 18.13
CA GLY A 75 3.26 11.83 18.74
C GLY A 75 4.70 11.36 18.97
N ALA A 76 5.65 11.89 18.19
CA ALA A 76 7.11 11.84 18.35
C ALA A 76 7.81 10.47 18.58
N ASP A 77 7.10 9.35 18.67
CA ASP A 77 7.66 8.02 18.97
C ASP A 77 7.51 7.02 17.80
N VAL A 78 7.55 7.53 16.56
CA VAL A 78 7.90 6.71 15.40
C VAL A 78 9.39 6.87 15.14
N SER A 79 10.21 6.63 16.16
CA SER A 79 11.45 5.91 15.90
C SER A 79 11.02 4.48 15.60
N SER A 80 10.38 4.23 14.44
CA SER A 80 10.06 2.87 14.03
C SER A 80 11.39 2.15 14.07
N ALA A 81 11.55 1.19 14.99
CA ALA A 81 12.75 0.37 15.09
C ALA A 81 13.11 -0.28 13.73
N ASN A 82 12.16 -0.26 12.80
CA ASN A 82 12.20 -0.76 11.46
C ASN A 82 11.67 0.27 10.44
N VAL A 83 12.58 1.09 9.92
CA VAL A 83 12.28 2.10 8.89
C VAL A 83 11.71 1.49 7.60
N TRP A 84 12.09 0.24 7.30
CA TRP A 84 11.63 -0.47 6.10
C TRP A 84 10.14 -0.81 6.19
N GLN A 85 9.69 -1.28 7.33
CA GLN A 85 8.27 -1.53 7.57
C GLN A 85 7.46 -0.24 7.51
N ARG A 86 7.98 0.87 8.05
CA ARG A 86 7.31 2.18 7.92
C ARG A 86 7.19 2.62 6.47
N CYS A 87 8.24 2.46 5.66
CA CYS A 87 8.20 2.73 4.22
C CYS A 87 7.16 1.85 3.51
N ALA A 88 7.09 0.56 3.84
CA ALA A 88 6.11 -0.36 3.27
C ALA A 88 4.68 0.02 3.64
N SER A 89 4.40 0.41 4.89
CA SER A 89 3.07 0.87 5.31
C SER A 89 2.63 2.12 4.54
N ILE A 90 3.56 3.07 4.33
CA ILE A 90 3.29 4.28 3.55
C ILE A 90 2.89 3.91 2.12
N LEU A 91 3.64 3.01 1.48
CA LEU A 91 3.32 2.56 0.12
C LEU A 91 2.00 1.79 0.06
N LEU A 92 1.70 0.94 1.05
CA LEU A 92 0.43 0.23 1.10
C LEU A 92 -0.76 1.19 1.20
N ALA A 93 -0.63 2.26 1.99
CA ALA A 93 -1.68 3.27 2.14
C ALA A 93 -2.04 3.96 0.82
N GLY A 94 -1.08 4.12 -0.10
CA GLY A 94 -1.35 4.64 -1.43
C GLY A 94 -2.38 3.84 -2.22
N LYS A 95 -2.61 2.56 -1.89
CA LYS A 95 -3.62 1.72 -2.54
C LYS A 95 -5.06 2.17 -2.24
N PHE A 96 -5.34 2.64 -1.02
CA PHE A 96 -6.69 2.81 -0.49
C PHE A 96 -7.01 4.17 0.13
N TYR A 97 -6.01 5.04 0.33
CA TYR A 97 -6.23 6.33 1.00
C TYR A 97 -6.78 7.38 0.01
N GLU A 98 -7.77 8.17 0.46
CA GLU A 98 -8.46 9.24 -0.29
C GLU A 98 -7.94 10.66 0.01
#